data_AF-A0A3B3B5Z6-F1
#
_entry.id   AF-A0A3B3B5Z6-F1
#
_cell.length_a   1.000
_cell.length_b   1.000
_cell.length_c   1.000
_cell.angle_alpha   90.00
_cell.angle_beta   90.00
_cell.angle_gamma   90.00
#
_symmetry.space_group_name_H-M   'P 1'
#
loop_
_entity.id
_entity.type
_entity.pdbx_description
1 polymer ?
#
loop_
_entity_poly.entity_id
_entity_poly.type
_entity_poly.pdbx_seq_one_letter_code
_entity_poly.pdbx_strand_id
1 'polypeptide(L)'
;MAQKGVDLDQETISCSICLDLLKDPVTIPCGHSYCMKCIQRNWDEEEIIHSCPQCRKTFTQRPVLVKSTVLADLVEQLKKTGLQAAPADHCYAGPGDVSCDVCSGRKLKAIKSCLNCLASYCEKHLQRHLDVAPLKKHKLVEPSKNLQENICSIHDEVMKMFCRTDQKCICYLCSVEEHEGHKIVSAAAERTERQRDLEESQQQIQQRIQDREKEVKLLQQQLEAINHSADQTVKDSEEIFTQMIHLIQKRSSDVKQKIRSQQQTEVSGVKDVKEQLEQEITELKRRDAELKQLSLTEDHSQFLLHYPSLPPLRESTHSSSINVRPQRYFEDVTAAVSELRGILQDILRESLTATHVDVSLPEPEPKSRADFLSYSRQITLDPNTARKPVIQVRRKRIVRQIQRLPSYSDHAEEDATS
;
A
#
# COMPACT_ATOMS: atom_id res chain seq x y z
N MET A 1 16.27 -13.35 -56.83
CA MET A 1 17.72 -13.36 -57.11
C MET A 1 18.44 -13.21 -55.78
N ALA A 2 19.10 -14.26 -55.29
CA ALA A 2 19.89 -14.18 -54.06
C ALA A 2 21.19 -13.44 -54.37
N GLN A 3 21.39 -12.26 -53.78
CA GLN A 3 22.68 -11.59 -53.82
C GLN A 3 23.66 -12.40 -52.98
N LYS A 4 24.67 -12.93 -53.66
CA LYS A 4 25.84 -13.59 -53.08
C LYS A 4 26.57 -12.56 -52.23
N GLY A 5 26.36 -12.59 -50.91
CA GLY A 5 27.10 -11.76 -49.97
C GLY A 5 28.59 -12.05 -50.14
N VAL A 6 29.36 -11.02 -50.48
CA VAL A 6 30.81 -11.11 -50.54
C VAL A 6 31.29 -11.22 -49.10
N ASP A 7 31.85 -12.37 -48.74
CA ASP A 7 32.53 -12.60 -47.47
C ASP A 7 33.77 -11.70 -47.47
N LEU A 8 33.67 -10.52 -46.85
CA LEU A 8 34.76 -9.57 -46.73
C LEU A 8 35.68 -10.09 -45.62
N ASP A 9 36.73 -10.80 -46.03
CA ASP A 9 37.70 -11.39 -45.11
C ASP A 9 38.31 -10.31 -44.20
N GLN A 10 38.20 -10.50 -42.88
CA GLN A 10 38.58 -9.52 -41.85
C GLN A 10 40.06 -9.11 -41.94
N GLU A 11 40.89 -9.97 -42.52
CA GLU A 11 42.30 -9.70 -42.81
C GLU A 11 42.50 -8.59 -43.86
N THR A 12 41.56 -8.41 -44.79
CA THR A 12 41.68 -7.43 -45.89
C THR A 12 41.43 -5.98 -45.47
N ILE A 13 40.80 -5.76 -44.30
CA ILE A 13 40.39 -4.43 -43.79
C ILE A 13 41.09 -4.14 -42.43
N SER A 14 42.18 -4.86 -42.14
CA SER A 14 42.96 -4.69 -40.91
C SER A 14 44.22 -3.84 -41.15
N CYS A 15 44.57 -3.01 -40.18
CA CYS A 15 45.78 -2.20 -40.19
C CYS A 15 46.99 -3.06 -39.84
N SER A 16 48.00 -3.17 -40.72
CA SER A 16 49.17 -4.02 -40.42
C SER A 16 50.13 -3.44 -39.36
N ILE A 17 49.90 -2.22 -38.87
CA ILE A 17 50.71 -1.60 -37.80
C ILE A 17 50.13 -1.97 -36.43
N CYS A 18 48.83 -1.72 -36.22
CA CYS A 18 48.18 -1.99 -34.93
C CYS A 18 47.45 -3.33 -34.86
N LEU A 19 47.36 -4.05 -35.99
CA LEU A 19 46.68 -5.34 -36.15
C LEU A 19 45.17 -5.30 -35.82
N ASP A 20 44.59 -4.10 -35.76
CA ASP A 20 43.16 -3.85 -35.56
C ASP A 20 42.47 -3.43 -36.87
N LEU A 21 41.14 -3.50 -36.90
CA LEU A 21 40.32 -2.87 -37.95
C LEU A 21 40.70 -1.40 -38.17
N LEU A 22 40.77 -1.01 -39.43
CA LEU A 22 41.20 0.34 -39.82
C LEU A 22 40.33 1.43 -39.17
N LYS A 23 40.95 2.32 -38.39
CA LYS A 23 40.35 3.53 -37.81
C LYS A 23 40.78 4.74 -38.62
N ASP A 24 39.82 5.42 -39.26
CA ASP A 24 40.08 6.45 -40.27
C ASP A 24 41.08 5.94 -41.33
N PRO A 25 40.68 4.95 -42.15
CA PRO A 25 41.57 4.30 -43.10
C PRO A 25 42.13 5.32 -44.09
N VAL A 26 43.44 5.24 -44.32
CA VAL A 26 44.14 6.00 -45.36
C VAL A 26 44.89 5.04 -46.26
N THR A 27 44.84 5.30 -47.57
CA THR A 27 45.58 4.52 -48.57
C THR A 27 46.74 5.36 -49.06
N ILE A 28 47.96 4.91 -48.84
CA ILE A 28 49.16 5.61 -49.30
C ILE A 28 49.46 5.26 -50.77
N PRO A 29 50.31 6.01 -51.50
CA PRO A 29 50.47 5.86 -52.96
C PRO A 29 50.94 4.49 -53.46
N CYS A 30 51.44 3.60 -52.58
CA CYS A 30 51.76 2.22 -52.93
C CYS A 30 50.56 1.26 -52.86
N GLY A 31 49.37 1.74 -52.49
CA GLY A 31 48.12 0.97 -52.41
C GLY A 31 47.84 0.32 -51.05
N HIS A 32 48.79 0.33 -50.12
CA HIS A 32 48.57 -0.18 -48.76
C HIS A 32 47.76 0.79 -47.91
N SER A 33 46.96 0.25 -47.00
CA SER A 33 46.04 1.02 -46.17
C SER A 33 46.30 0.82 -44.68
N TYR A 34 46.26 1.92 -43.93
CA TYR A 34 46.54 1.96 -42.49
C TYR A 34 45.54 2.84 -41.76
N CYS A 35 45.50 2.76 -40.43
CA CYS A 35 44.87 3.82 -39.63
C CYS A 35 45.67 5.11 -39.82
N MET A 36 44.98 6.24 -40.05
CA MET A 36 45.59 7.57 -40.19
C MET A 36 46.68 7.82 -39.13
N LYS A 37 46.35 7.59 -37.85
CA LYS A 37 47.26 7.82 -36.72
C LYS A 37 48.45 6.85 -36.70
N CYS A 38 48.27 5.61 -37.16
CA CYS A 38 49.33 4.61 -37.15
C CYS A 38 50.42 4.95 -38.16
N ILE A 39 50.04 5.31 -39.39
CA ILE A 39 51.02 5.67 -40.42
C ILE A 39 51.64 7.04 -40.15
N GLN A 40 50.89 7.98 -39.55
CA GLN A 40 51.46 9.25 -39.08
C GLN A 40 52.57 9.02 -38.06
N ARG A 41 52.30 8.25 -37.00
CA ARG A 41 53.29 7.92 -35.98
C ARG A 41 54.53 7.24 -36.56
N ASN A 42 54.34 6.27 -37.45
CA ASN A 42 55.46 5.57 -38.10
C ASN A 42 56.36 6.53 -38.88
N TRP A 43 55.81 7.57 -39.52
CA TRP A 43 56.60 8.57 -40.23
C TRP A 43 57.14 9.69 -39.34
N ASP A 44 56.52 9.93 -38.18
CA ASP A 44 56.99 10.92 -37.21
C ASP A 44 58.16 10.37 -36.38
N GLU A 45 58.28 9.04 -36.24
CA GLU A 45 59.40 8.36 -35.55
C GLU A 45 60.64 8.17 -36.46
N GLU A 46 60.47 8.07 -37.79
CA GLU A 46 61.56 7.95 -38.77
C GLU A 46 61.87 9.32 -39.41
N GLU A 47 62.69 10.16 -38.78
CA GLU A 47 62.94 11.57 -39.19
C GLU A 47 63.55 11.78 -40.60
N ILE A 48 63.91 10.72 -41.35
CA ILE A 48 64.69 10.86 -42.59
C ILE A 48 64.06 10.17 -43.81
N ILE A 49 63.23 9.13 -43.66
CA ILE A 49 62.70 8.37 -44.81
C ILE A 49 61.23 7.97 -44.59
N HIS A 50 60.31 8.53 -45.37
CA HIS A 50 58.92 8.09 -45.36
C HIS A 50 58.78 6.80 -46.16
N SER A 51 58.76 5.65 -45.48
CA SER A 51 58.62 4.34 -46.10
C SER A 51 57.27 3.69 -45.82
N CYS A 52 56.82 2.80 -46.71
CA CYS A 52 55.65 1.95 -46.47
C CYS A 52 56.03 0.79 -45.52
N PRO A 53 55.35 0.60 -44.38
CA PRO A 53 55.64 -0.50 -43.45
C PRO A 53 55.55 -1.91 -44.06
N GLN A 54 54.66 -2.12 -45.05
CA GLN A 54 54.43 -3.45 -45.63
C GLN A 54 55.38 -3.78 -46.79
N CYS A 55 55.56 -2.87 -47.75
CA CYS A 55 56.35 -3.12 -48.95
C CYS A 55 57.69 -2.37 -49.00
N ARG A 56 57.99 -1.56 -47.98
CA ARG A 56 59.22 -0.77 -47.83
C ARG A 56 59.49 0.23 -48.96
N LYS A 57 58.50 0.53 -49.80
CA LYS A 57 58.59 1.58 -50.82
C LYS A 57 58.80 2.93 -50.14
N THR A 58 59.86 3.63 -50.52
CA THR A 58 60.21 4.95 -49.99
C THR A 58 59.57 6.08 -50.82
N PHE A 59 59.25 7.18 -50.15
CA PHE A 59 58.68 8.38 -50.76
C PHE A 59 59.61 9.56 -50.51
N THR A 60 59.97 10.30 -51.55
CA THR A 60 60.89 11.46 -51.49
C THR A 60 60.27 12.67 -50.78
N GLN A 61 58.94 12.74 -50.75
CA GLN A 61 58.18 13.71 -49.97
C GLN A 61 57.11 12.98 -49.18
N ARG A 62 56.75 13.52 -48.01
CA ARG A 62 55.72 12.94 -47.14
C ARG A 62 54.38 12.87 -47.89
N PRO A 63 53.81 11.66 -48.10
CA PRO A 63 52.51 11.57 -48.75
C PRO A 63 51.43 12.28 -47.92
N VAL A 64 50.57 13.04 -48.61
CA VAL A 64 49.39 13.64 -47.97
C VAL A 64 48.39 12.54 -47.65
N LEU A 65 47.97 12.46 -46.39
CA LEU A 65 47.05 11.43 -45.93
C LEU A 65 45.61 11.94 -46.02
N VAL A 66 44.83 11.31 -46.90
CA VAL A 66 43.40 11.57 -47.06
C VAL A 66 42.63 10.32 -46.67
N LYS A 67 41.56 10.49 -45.89
CA LYS A 67 40.69 9.39 -45.47
C LYS A 67 40.03 8.75 -46.68
N SER A 68 40.16 7.43 -46.80
CA SER A 68 39.45 6.61 -47.76
C SER A 68 38.02 6.39 -47.27
N THR A 69 37.06 7.05 -47.91
CA THR A 69 35.63 6.91 -47.59
C THR A 69 35.13 5.51 -47.87
N VAL A 70 35.59 4.88 -48.96
CA VAL A 70 35.23 3.50 -49.33
C VAL A 70 35.65 2.50 -48.26
N LEU A 71 36.90 2.57 -47.78
CA LEU A 71 37.36 1.67 -46.71
C LEU A 71 36.66 1.97 -45.39
N ALA A 72 36.36 3.24 -45.10
CA ALA A 72 35.61 3.61 -43.91
C ALA A 72 34.19 3.01 -43.93
N ASP A 73 33.51 3.09 -45.07
CA ASP A 73 32.17 2.52 -45.26
C ASP A 73 32.19 0.99 -45.15
N LEU A 74 33.22 0.33 -45.68
CA LEU A 74 33.40 -1.13 -45.55
C LEU A 74 33.66 -1.56 -44.10
N VAL A 75 34.49 -0.82 -43.35
CA VAL A 75 34.69 -1.05 -41.90
C VAL A 75 33.39 -0.89 -41.14
N GLU A 76 32.60 0.14 -41.45
CA GLU A 76 31.32 0.39 -40.78
C GLU A 76 30.26 -0.64 -41.15
N GLN A 77 30.23 -1.11 -42.40
CA GLN A 77 29.39 -2.24 -42.81
C GLN A 77 29.81 -3.50 -42.06
N LEU A 78 31.10 -3.82 -41.97
CA LEU A 78 31.60 -4.99 -41.23
C LEU A 78 31.26 -4.91 -39.73
N LYS A 79 31.36 -3.73 -39.10
CA LYS A 79 30.92 -3.55 -37.70
C LYS A 79 29.42 -3.77 -37.52
N LYS A 80 28.59 -3.32 -38.49
CA LYS A 80 27.14 -3.53 -38.47
C LYS A 80 26.76 -4.99 -38.72
N THR A 81 27.47 -5.68 -39.60
CA THR A 81 27.27 -7.11 -39.91
C THR A 81 27.84 -8.01 -38.80
N GLY A 82 28.92 -7.60 -38.12
CA GLY A 82 29.53 -8.31 -36.98
C GLY A 82 28.69 -8.27 -35.69
N LEU A 83 27.68 -7.40 -35.61
CA LEU A 83 26.66 -7.40 -34.54
C LEU A 83 25.49 -8.34 -34.85
N GLN A 84 25.41 -8.89 -36.06
CA GLN A 84 24.32 -9.74 -36.56
C GLN A 84 24.88 -10.96 -37.31
N ALA A 85 25.77 -11.71 -36.67
CA ALA A 85 26.17 -13.04 -37.12
C ALA A 85 26.71 -13.88 -35.95
N ALA A 86 25.81 -14.35 -35.08
CA ALA A 86 26.02 -15.63 -34.42
C ALA A 86 25.23 -16.66 -35.23
N PRO A 87 25.91 -17.55 -35.96
CA PRO A 87 25.84 -18.94 -35.54
C PRO A 87 27.12 -19.74 -35.90
N ALA A 88 27.97 -20.03 -34.91
CA ALA A 88 28.79 -21.25 -34.81
C ALA A 88 29.53 -21.26 -33.44
N ASP A 89 29.65 -22.44 -32.84
CA ASP A 89 30.37 -22.78 -31.60
C ASP A 89 29.73 -22.41 -30.25
N HIS A 90 28.75 -23.24 -29.85
CA HIS A 90 28.41 -23.53 -28.44
C HIS A 90 29.56 -24.21 -27.65
N CYS A 91 30.82 -23.93 -27.96
CA CYS A 91 31.96 -24.68 -27.43
C CYS A 91 32.78 -23.89 -26.40
N TYR A 92 32.52 -22.61 -26.16
CA TYR A 92 33.23 -21.82 -25.16
C TYR A 92 32.55 -21.86 -23.78
N ALA A 93 33.34 -21.88 -22.70
CA ALA A 93 32.82 -21.90 -21.35
C ALA A 93 32.27 -20.52 -20.95
N GLY A 94 30.98 -20.42 -20.65
CA GLY A 94 30.32 -19.21 -20.15
C GLY A 94 30.28 -19.11 -18.62
N PRO A 95 29.69 -18.03 -18.06
CA PRO A 95 29.47 -17.90 -16.62
C PRO A 95 28.61 -19.05 -16.10
N GLY A 96 29.19 -19.91 -15.24
CA GLY A 96 28.51 -21.10 -14.73
C GLY A 96 29.07 -22.42 -15.27
N ASP A 97 29.66 -22.42 -16.46
CA ASP A 97 30.26 -23.62 -17.06
C ASP A 97 31.61 -23.99 -16.42
N VAL A 98 31.98 -25.27 -16.53
CA VAL A 98 33.32 -25.77 -16.21
C VAL A 98 34.19 -25.63 -17.46
N SER A 99 35.33 -24.96 -17.33
CA SER A 99 36.26 -24.76 -18.45
C SER A 99 37.20 -25.95 -18.64
N CYS A 100 37.62 -26.23 -19.86
CA CYS A 100 38.68 -27.20 -20.13
C CYS A 100 40.03 -26.68 -19.65
N ASP A 101 40.75 -27.52 -18.90
CA ASP A 101 42.03 -27.16 -18.28
C ASP A 101 43.22 -27.23 -19.24
N VAL A 102 43.06 -27.92 -20.38
CA VAL A 102 44.12 -28.12 -21.38
C VAL A 102 44.09 -27.08 -22.51
N CYS A 103 42.94 -26.42 -22.73
CA CYS A 103 42.82 -25.40 -23.78
C CYS A 103 43.79 -24.23 -23.54
N SER A 104 44.61 -23.92 -24.54
CA SER A 104 45.41 -22.69 -24.58
C SER A 104 44.56 -21.53 -25.09
N GLY A 105 44.61 -20.38 -24.43
CA GLY A 105 43.81 -19.20 -24.79
C GLY A 105 42.36 -19.25 -24.28
N ARG A 106 41.38 -18.93 -25.14
CA ARG A 106 39.96 -18.94 -24.76
C ARG A 106 39.50 -20.38 -24.47
N LYS A 107 39.15 -20.67 -23.21
CA LYS A 107 38.83 -22.03 -22.76
C LYS A 107 37.48 -22.51 -23.30
N LEU A 108 37.49 -23.74 -23.83
CA LEU A 108 36.27 -24.44 -24.25
C LEU A 108 35.52 -24.99 -23.03
N LYS A 109 34.20 -25.18 -23.17
CA LYS A 109 33.36 -25.87 -22.18
C LYS A 109 33.83 -27.32 -22.04
N ALA A 110 34.10 -27.73 -20.80
CA ALA A 110 34.41 -29.12 -20.50
C ALA A 110 33.15 -29.98 -20.63
N ILE A 111 33.32 -31.18 -21.17
CA ILE A 111 32.25 -32.19 -21.30
C ILE A 111 32.42 -33.35 -20.32
N LYS A 112 33.64 -33.61 -19.85
CA LYS A 112 33.93 -34.56 -18.78
C LYS A 112 35.10 -34.09 -17.93
N SER A 113 35.10 -34.47 -16.66
CA SER A 113 36.25 -34.39 -15.77
C SER A 113 36.83 -35.77 -15.52
N CYS A 114 38.14 -35.88 -15.41
CA CYS A 114 38.83 -37.12 -15.08
C CYS A 114 39.22 -37.12 -13.61
N LEU A 115 38.76 -38.10 -12.84
CA LEU A 115 39.09 -38.22 -11.41
C LEU A 115 40.54 -38.65 -11.18
N ASN A 116 41.21 -39.22 -12.18
CA ASN A 116 42.61 -39.61 -12.07
C ASN A 116 43.57 -38.47 -12.44
N CYS A 117 43.19 -37.63 -13.41
CA CYS A 117 44.03 -36.49 -13.83
C CYS A 117 43.69 -35.19 -13.09
N LEU A 118 42.60 -35.18 -12.33
CA LEU A 118 42.07 -34.00 -11.63
C LEU A 118 41.91 -32.79 -12.56
N ALA A 119 41.47 -33.06 -13.80
CA ALA A 119 41.33 -32.08 -14.84
C ALA A 119 40.03 -32.29 -15.64
N SER A 120 39.53 -31.19 -16.20
CA SER A 120 38.33 -31.12 -17.01
C SER A 120 38.69 -30.93 -18.48
N TYR A 121 38.02 -31.68 -19.36
CA TYR A 121 38.36 -31.77 -20.77
C TYR A 121 37.17 -31.39 -21.64
N CYS A 122 37.40 -30.52 -22.63
CA CYS A 122 36.50 -30.37 -23.77
C CYS A 122 36.63 -31.58 -24.69
N GLU A 123 35.71 -31.73 -25.64
CA GLU A 123 35.63 -32.90 -26.51
C GLU A 123 36.95 -33.24 -27.21
N LYS A 124 37.62 -32.24 -27.78
CA LYS A 124 38.93 -32.40 -28.44
C LYS A 124 40.00 -32.96 -27.49
N HIS A 125 40.05 -32.49 -26.26
CA HIS A 125 41.06 -32.93 -25.28
C HIS A 125 40.66 -34.21 -24.55
N LEU A 126 39.37 -34.54 -24.51
CA LEU A 126 38.87 -35.80 -23.97
C LEU A 126 39.23 -36.98 -24.88
N GLN A 127 39.29 -36.75 -26.19
CA GLN A 127 39.56 -37.77 -27.19
C GLN A 127 40.81 -38.62 -26.88
N ARG A 128 41.87 -38.00 -26.32
CA ARG A 128 43.08 -38.73 -25.91
C ARG A 128 42.82 -39.74 -24.77
N HIS A 129 41.91 -39.43 -23.84
CA HIS A 129 41.48 -40.38 -22.81
C HIS A 129 40.69 -41.55 -23.39
N LEU A 130 40.04 -41.34 -24.54
CA LEU A 130 39.26 -42.37 -25.23
C LEU A 130 40.09 -43.20 -26.21
N ASP A 131 41.18 -42.68 -26.77
CA ASP A 131 41.95 -43.39 -27.81
C ASP A 131 43.15 -44.15 -27.24
N VAL A 132 43.77 -43.65 -26.16
CA VAL A 132 44.99 -44.21 -25.58
C VAL A 132 44.64 -45.32 -24.58
N ALA A 133 45.07 -46.56 -24.86
CA ALA A 133 44.67 -47.75 -24.09
C ALA A 133 44.94 -47.66 -22.56
N PRO A 134 46.09 -47.11 -22.08
CA PRO A 134 46.28 -46.84 -20.66
C PRO A 134 45.27 -45.85 -20.04
N LEU A 135 44.90 -44.81 -20.79
CA LEU A 135 44.03 -43.73 -20.30
C LEU A 135 42.54 -44.09 -20.34
N LYS A 136 42.14 -45.08 -21.15
CA LYS A 136 40.77 -45.63 -21.15
C LYS A 136 40.31 -46.15 -19.78
N LYS A 137 41.26 -46.48 -18.89
CA LYS A 137 40.99 -46.94 -17.51
C LYS A 137 40.66 -45.79 -16.56
N HIS A 138 40.92 -44.56 -16.95
CA HIS A 138 40.64 -43.40 -16.10
C HIS A 138 39.12 -43.20 -15.95
N LYS A 139 38.68 -42.84 -14.74
CA LYS A 139 37.26 -42.61 -14.49
C LYS A 139 36.86 -41.19 -14.90
N LEU A 140 36.01 -41.11 -15.92
CA LEU A 140 35.42 -39.87 -16.41
C LEU A 140 34.04 -39.64 -15.74
N VAL A 141 33.79 -38.42 -15.30
CA VAL A 141 32.54 -37.98 -14.66
C VAL A 141 32.04 -36.68 -15.29
N GLU A 142 30.82 -36.26 -14.94
CA GLU A 142 30.32 -34.95 -15.34
C GLU A 142 31.26 -33.83 -14.88
N PRO A 143 31.42 -32.76 -15.69
CA PRO A 143 32.28 -31.65 -15.34
C PRO A 143 31.92 -31.04 -13.98
N SER A 144 32.91 -30.89 -13.11
CA SER A 144 32.74 -30.22 -11.83
C SER A 144 33.80 -29.14 -11.64
N LYS A 145 33.39 -27.96 -11.18
CA LYS A 145 34.31 -26.87 -10.81
C LYS A 145 35.17 -27.24 -9.60
N ASN A 146 34.63 -28.11 -8.74
CA ASN A 146 35.18 -28.44 -7.44
C ASN A 146 35.72 -29.87 -7.46
N LEU A 147 36.34 -30.29 -8.57
CA LEU A 147 36.82 -31.66 -8.73
C LEU A 147 37.84 -32.04 -7.64
N GLN A 148 38.72 -31.11 -7.27
CA GLN A 148 39.70 -31.27 -6.20
C GLN A 148 39.07 -31.39 -4.81
N GLU A 149 37.95 -30.71 -4.55
CA GLU A 149 37.24 -30.80 -3.25
C GLU A 149 36.63 -32.19 -3.00
N ASN A 150 36.54 -33.03 -4.03
CA ASN A 150 36.04 -34.39 -3.94
C ASN A 150 37.16 -35.44 -3.73
N ILE A 151 38.41 -35.00 -3.58
CA ILE A 151 39.58 -35.86 -3.35
C ILE A 151 40.06 -35.69 -1.92
N CYS A 152 40.33 -36.81 -1.26
CA CYS A 152 40.93 -36.83 0.06
C CYS A 152 42.34 -36.25 0.02
N SER A 153 42.59 -35.22 0.81
CA SER A 153 43.90 -34.56 0.91
C SER A 153 45.00 -35.40 1.54
N ILE A 154 44.64 -36.51 2.19
CA ILE A 154 45.59 -37.40 2.88
C ILE A 154 45.96 -38.60 2.00
N HIS A 155 44.95 -39.19 1.35
CA HIS A 155 45.12 -40.44 0.61
C HIS A 155 45.05 -40.28 -0.91
N ASP A 156 44.83 -39.06 -1.42
CA ASP A 156 44.64 -38.75 -2.85
C ASP A 156 43.54 -39.59 -3.54
N GLU A 157 42.60 -40.09 -2.74
CA GLU A 157 41.49 -40.95 -3.17
C GLU A 157 40.15 -40.22 -3.18
N VAL A 158 39.26 -40.61 -4.09
CA VAL A 158 37.94 -39.97 -4.24
C VAL A 158 37.10 -40.21 -2.98
N MET A 159 36.59 -39.14 -2.39
CA MET A 159 35.68 -39.20 -1.26
C MET A 159 34.32 -39.76 -1.69
N LYS A 160 34.02 -41.01 -1.32
CA LYS A 160 32.75 -41.69 -1.64
C LYS A 160 31.99 -42.13 -0.41
N MET A 161 32.56 -41.94 0.77
CA MET A 161 31.98 -42.29 2.05
C MET A 161 31.61 -41.01 2.81
N PHE A 162 30.66 -41.10 3.72
CA PHE A 162 30.27 -40.01 4.61
C PHE A 162 30.30 -40.52 6.04
N CYS A 163 31.05 -39.83 6.88
CA CYS A 163 31.07 -40.07 8.31
C CYS A 163 29.96 -39.24 8.97
N ARG A 164 28.92 -39.90 9.51
CA ARG A 164 27.83 -39.22 10.23
C ARG A 164 28.28 -38.67 11.57
N THR A 165 29.28 -39.26 12.20
CA THR A 165 29.82 -38.77 13.48
C THR A 165 30.46 -37.39 13.29
N ASP A 166 31.29 -37.24 12.26
CA ASP A 166 32.05 -36.00 12.01
C ASP A 166 31.41 -35.07 10.98
N GLN A 167 30.33 -35.51 10.33
CA GLN A 167 29.61 -34.78 9.27
C GLN A 167 30.51 -34.40 8.09
N LYS A 168 31.35 -35.33 7.64
CA LYS A 168 32.34 -35.10 6.57
C LYS A 168 32.29 -36.19 5.50
N CYS A 169 32.50 -35.78 4.24
CA CYS A 169 32.84 -36.69 3.16
C CYS A 169 34.28 -37.17 3.33
N ILE A 170 34.51 -38.48 3.20
CA ILE A 170 35.82 -39.12 3.39
C ILE A 170 36.06 -40.18 2.30
N CYS A 171 37.32 -40.58 2.09
CA CYS A 171 37.65 -41.71 1.22
C CYS A 171 37.52 -43.06 1.97
N TYR A 172 37.74 -44.17 1.26
CA TYR A 172 37.66 -45.51 1.86
C TYR A 172 38.81 -45.77 2.87
N LEU A 173 40.01 -45.23 2.64
CA LEU A 173 41.16 -45.41 3.55
C LEU A 173 40.95 -44.67 4.88
N CYS A 174 40.47 -43.42 4.83
CA CYS A 174 40.01 -42.69 6.03
C CYS A 174 39.01 -43.50 6.88
N SER A 175 38.17 -44.34 6.27
CA SER A 175 37.13 -45.10 7.01
C SER A 175 37.68 -46.23 7.86
N VAL A 176 38.87 -46.75 7.54
CA VAL A 176 39.54 -47.84 8.26
C VAL A 176 40.72 -47.36 9.10
N GLU A 177 41.16 -46.12 8.93
CA GLU A 177 42.23 -45.48 9.69
C GLU A 177 41.64 -44.46 10.67
N GLU A 178 41.60 -43.18 10.28
CA GLU A 178 41.27 -42.06 11.17
C GLU A 178 39.84 -42.08 11.71
N HIS A 179 38.89 -42.66 10.96
CA HIS A 179 37.49 -42.74 11.34
C HIS A 179 37.07 -44.17 11.75
N GLU A 180 38.03 -44.99 12.19
CA GLU A 180 37.73 -46.33 12.68
C GLU A 180 36.73 -46.28 13.86
N GLY A 181 35.67 -47.08 13.78
CA GLY A 181 34.60 -47.12 14.78
C GLY A 181 33.52 -46.02 14.65
N HIS A 182 33.66 -45.06 13.71
CA HIS A 182 32.62 -44.07 13.45
C HIS A 182 31.45 -44.63 12.62
N LYS A 183 30.29 -43.96 12.67
CA LYS A 183 29.14 -44.34 11.83
C LYS A 183 29.35 -43.85 10.41
N ILE A 184 29.81 -44.75 9.55
CA ILE A 184 30.16 -44.45 8.16
C ILE A 184 29.15 -45.10 7.21
N VAL A 185 28.70 -44.34 6.22
CA VAL A 185 27.81 -44.78 5.14
C VAL A 185 28.37 -44.34 3.80
N SER A 186 27.84 -44.85 2.69
CA SER A 186 28.20 -44.29 1.38
C SER A 186 27.61 -42.88 1.23
N ALA A 187 28.34 -41.97 0.58
CA ALA A 187 27.89 -40.61 0.34
C ALA A 187 26.58 -40.58 -0.48
N ALA A 188 26.39 -41.55 -1.38
CA ALA A 188 25.15 -41.69 -2.15
C ALA A 188 23.94 -42.05 -1.26
N ALA A 189 24.12 -42.94 -0.28
CA ALA A 189 23.05 -43.30 0.65
C ALA A 189 22.70 -42.13 1.57
N GLU A 190 23.70 -41.45 2.14
CA GLU A 190 23.47 -40.25 2.98
C GLU A 190 22.75 -39.15 2.21
N ARG A 191 23.18 -38.87 0.97
CA ARG A 191 22.51 -37.90 0.09
C ARG A 191 21.04 -38.23 -0.08
N THR A 192 20.71 -39.51 -0.31
CA THR A 192 19.32 -39.93 -0.52
C THR A 192 18.47 -39.72 0.74
N GLU A 193 19.02 -39.94 1.94
CA GLU A 193 18.33 -39.67 3.20
C GLU A 193 18.11 -38.16 3.41
N ARG A 194 19.19 -37.37 3.31
CA ARG A 194 19.14 -35.90 3.44
C ARG A 194 18.23 -35.23 2.41
N GLN A 195 18.17 -35.78 1.20
CA GLN A 195 17.30 -35.28 0.13
C GLN A 195 15.82 -35.46 0.49
N ARG A 196 15.44 -36.57 1.11
CA ARG A 196 14.05 -36.78 1.59
C ARG A 196 13.70 -35.81 2.72
N ASP A 197 14.59 -35.63 3.69
CA ASP A 197 14.37 -34.68 4.80
C ASP A 197 14.20 -33.25 4.28
N LEU A 198 14.97 -32.88 3.24
CA LEU A 198 14.86 -31.58 2.59
C LEU A 198 13.52 -31.43 1.86
N GLU A 199 13.09 -32.44 1.12
CA GLU A 199 11.81 -32.45 0.41
C GLU A 199 10.62 -32.35 1.37
N GLU A 200 10.64 -33.07 2.49
CA GLU A 200 9.62 -32.96 3.54
C GLU A 200 9.60 -31.55 4.14
N SER A 201 10.78 -31.01 4.50
CA SER A 201 10.89 -29.64 5.04
C SER A 201 10.37 -28.60 4.05
N GLN A 202 10.67 -28.77 2.76
CA GLN A 202 10.20 -27.89 1.71
C GLN A 202 8.67 -27.94 1.57
N GLN A 203 8.07 -29.13 1.62
CA GLN A 203 6.61 -29.29 1.62
C GLN A 203 5.95 -28.62 2.83
N GLN A 204 6.52 -28.79 4.03
CA GLN A 204 6.02 -28.13 5.24
C GLN A 204 6.08 -26.61 5.15
N ILE A 205 7.16 -26.05 4.61
CA ILE A 205 7.30 -24.60 4.38
C ILE A 205 6.25 -24.12 3.38
N GLN A 206 6.07 -24.83 2.25
CA GLN A 206 5.06 -24.46 1.25
C GLN A 206 3.64 -24.47 1.83
N GLN A 207 3.30 -25.48 2.64
CA GLN A 207 2.01 -25.52 3.32
C GLN A 207 1.82 -24.32 4.26
N ARG A 208 2.83 -24.00 5.07
CA ARG A 208 2.78 -22.83 5.98
C ARG A 208 2.66 -21.52 5.22
N ILE A 209 3.32 -21.36 4.07
CA ILE A 209 3.18 -20.18 3.22
C ILE A 209 1.72 -20.04 2.77
N GLN A 210 1.12 -21.10 2.23
CA GLN A 210 -0.27 -21.08 1.77
C GLN A 210 -1.26 -20.75 2.91
N ASP A 211 -1.04 -21.30 4.10
CA ASP A 211 -1.89 -21.01 5.26
C ASP A 211 -1.76 -19.55 5.69
N ARG A 212 -0.55 -18.99 5.71
CA ARG A 212 -0.32 -17.58 6.03
C ARG A 212 -0.85 -16.63 4.97
N GLU A 213 -0.78 -16.99 3.69
CA GLU A 213 -1.39 -16.22 2.60
C GLU A 213 -2.92 -16.15 2.76
N LYS A 214 -3.56 -17.24 3.19
CA LYS A 214 -5.01 -17.24 3.50
C LYS A 214 -5.33 -16.35 4.69
N GLU A 215 -4.54 -16.41 5.76
CA GLU A 215 -4.71 -15.53 6.94
C GLU A 215 -4.55 -14.05 6.57
N VAL A 216 -3.55 -13.69 5.76
CA VAL A 216 -3.36 -12.32 5.28
C VAL A 216 -4.57 -11.85 4.46
N LYS A 217 -5.11 -12.70 3.58
CA LYS A 217 -6.31 -12.38 2.80
C LYS A 217 -7.53 -12.14 3.69
N LEU A 218 -7.69 -12.92 4.76
CA LEU A 218 -8.77 -12.72 5.74
C LEU A 218 -8.62 -11.38 6.46
N LEU A 219 -7.41 -11.03 6.90
CA LEU A 219 -7.15 -9.74 7.54
C LEU A 219 -7.40 -8.56 6.60
N GLN A 220 -7.08 -8.69 5.31
CA GLN A 220 -7.41 -7.67 4.30
C GLN A 220 -8.93 -7.46 4.20
N GLN A 221 -9.71 -8.54 4.15
CA GLN A 221 -11.17 -8.44 4.14
C GLN A 221 -11.73 -7.80 5.42
N GLN A 222 -11.16 -8.09 6.59
CA GLN A 222 -11.55 -7.45 7.85
C GLN A 222 -11.24 -5.96 7.84
N LEU A 223 -10.07 -5.56 7.32
CA LEU A 223 -9.68 -4.15 7.20
C LEU A 223 -10.64 -3.39 6.27
N GLU A 224 -10.99 -3.98 5.12
CA GLU A 224 -11.99 -3.43 4.21
C GLU A 224 -13.36 -3.29 4.88
N ALA A 225 -13.79 -4.28 5.65
CA ALA A 225 -15.06 -4.24 6.38
C ALA A 225 -15.08 -3.16 7.47
N ILE A 226 -13.97 -2.97 8.20
CA ILE A 226 -13.84 -1.90 9.20
C ILE A 226 -13.94 -0.53 8.54
N ASN A 227 -13.20 -0.31 7.45
CA ASN A 227 -13.23 0.96 6.72
C ASN A 227 -14.63 1.25 6.18
N HIS A 228 -15.26 0.27 5.52
CA HIS A 228 -16.63 0.42 5.03
C HIS A 228 -17.63 0.71 6.16
N SER A 229 -17.51 0.03 7.30
CA SER A 229 -18.37 0.25 8.47
C SER A 229 -18.19 1.66 9.04
N ALA A 230 -16.94 2.14 9.15
CA ALA A 230 -16.63 3.48 9.62
C ALA A 230 -17.19 4.55 8.67
N ASP A 231 -16.95 4.42 7.36
CA ASP A 231 -17.46 5.34 6.34
C ASP A 231 -18.99 5.39 6.33
N GLN A 232 -19.64 4.22 6.45
CA GLN A 232 -21.10 4.15 6.54
C GLN A 232 -21.62 4.82 7.82
N THR A 233 -20.97 4.59 8.96
CA THR A 233 -21.34 5.22 10.24
C THR A 233 -21.20 6.74 10.18
N VAL A 234 -20.12 7.24 9.56
CA VAL A 234 -19.92 8.68 9.32
C VAL A 234 -21.06 9.23 8.48
N LYS A 235 -21.36 8.60 7.34
CA LYS A 235 -22.45 9.02 6.45
C LYS A 235 -23.82 9.04 7.16
N ASP A 236 -24.14 7.98 7.89
CA ASP A 236 -25.39 7.89 8.65
C ASP A 236 -25.46 8.99 9.72
N SER A 237 -24.35 9.28 10.40
CA SER A 237 -24.27 10.35 11.39
C SER A 237 -24.44 11.74 10.77
N GLU A 238 -23.83 11.99 9.60
CA GLU A 238 -23.97 13.24 8.85
C GLU A 238 -25.41 13.46 8.39
N GLU A 239 -26.10 12.39 7.95
CA GLU A 239 -27.52 12.45 7.60
C GLU A 239 -28.38 12.82 8.82
N ILE A 240 -28.14 12.18 9.97
CA ILE A 240 -28.85 12.49 11.22
C ILE A 240 -28.63 13.96 11.62
N PHE A 241 -27.38 14.44 11.61
CA PHE A 241 -27.09 15.85 11.91
C PHE A 241 -27.75 16.80 10.91
N THR A 242 -27.80 16.45 9.64
CA THR A 242 -28.49 17.24 8.60
C THR A 242 -29.99 17.33 8.90
N GLN A 243 -30.62 16.22 9.28
CA GLN A 243 -32.03 16.20 9.68
C GLN A 243 -32.27 17.07 10.94
N MET A 244 -31.39 17.00 11.93
CA MET A 244 -31.46 17.85 13.12
C MET A 244 -31.36 19.34 12.79
N ILE A 245 -30.42 19.73 11.92
CA ILE A 245 -30.27 21.11 11.44
C ILE A 245 -31.57 21.57 10.76
N HIS A 246 -32.15 20.74 9.89
CA HIS A 246 -33.42 21.05 9.24
C HIS A 246 -34.57 21.28 10.23
N LEU A 247 -34.68 20.45 11.26
CA LEU A 247 -35.69 20.62 12.32
C LEU A 247 -35.51 21.95 13.07
N ILE A 248 -34.27 22.31 13.42
CA ILE A 248 -33.95 23.57 14.10
C ILE A 248 -34.27 24.76 13.19
N GLN A 249 -33.90 24.72 11.91
CA GLN A 249 -34.21 25.77 10.94
C GLN A 249 -35.72 25.95 10.74
N LYS A 250 -36.47 24.84 10.69
CA LYS A 250 -37.93 24.86 10.62
C LYS A 250 -38.52 25.57 11.84
N ARG A 251 -38.09 25.19 13.06
CA ARG A 251 -38.55 25.85 14.29
C ARG A 251 -38.14 27.32 14.37
N SER A 252 -36.96 27.68 13.91
CA SER A 252 -36.53 29.08 13.80
C SER A 252 -37.49 29.88 12.90
N SER A 253 -37.89 29.30 11.76
CA SER A 253 -38.84 29.91 10.82
C SER A 253 -40.24 30.07 11.44
N ASP A 254 -40.73 29.04 12.14
CA ASP A 254 -42.03 29.08 12.85
C ASP A 254 -42.05 30.21 13.90
N VAL A 255 -40.99 30.32 14.72
CA VAL A 255 -40.85 31.37 15.74
C VAL A 255 -40.82 32.75 15.08
N LYS A 256 -40.04 32.91 14.01
CA LYS A 256 -39.98 34.17 13.24
C LYS A 256 -41.37 34.56 12.72
N GLN A 257 -42.11 33.61 12.14
CA GLN A 257 -43.46 33.87 11.62
C GLN A 257 -44.41 34.29 12.75
N LYS A 258 -44.37 33.61 13.90
CA LYS A 258 -45.22 33.94 15.04
C LYS A 258 -44.93 35.34 15.59
N ILE A 259 -43.66 35.72 15.71
CA ILE A 259 -43.25 37.08 16.10
C ILE A 259 -43.80 38.12 15.11
N ARG A 260 -43.66 37.89 13.80
CA ARG A 260 -44.13 38.82 12.77
C ARG A 260 -45.65 38.95 12.73
N SER A 261 -46.37 37.85 12.92
CA SER A 261 -47.83 37.84 13.02
C SER A 261 -48.31 38.66 14.22
N GLN A 262 -47.74 38.41 15.40
CA GLN A 262 -48.09 39.18 16.60
C GLN A 262 -47.73 40.67 16.43
N GLN A 263 -46.54 40.97 15.88
CA GLN A 263 -46.12 42.34 15.59
C GLN A 263 -47.15 43.05 14.69
N GLN A 264 -47.64 42.39 13.64
CA GLN A 264 -48.61 42.97 12.73
C GLN A 264 -49.93 43.27 13.44
N THR A 265 -50.44 42.34 14.25
CA THR A 265 -51.68 42.50 15.03
C THR A 265 -51.60 43.63 16.06
N GLU A 266 -50.51 43.70 16.82
CA GLU A 266 -50.31 44.78 17.80
C GLU A 266 -50.18 46.15 17.11
N VAL A 267 -49.43 46.20 16.00
CA VAL A 267 -49.26 47.44 15.22
C VAL A 267 -50.57 47.89 14.56
N SER A 268 -51.39 46.97 14.04
CA SER A 268 -52.71 47.34 13.49
C SER A 268 -53.62 47.88 14.59
N GLY A 269 -53.68 47.22 15.75
CA GLY A 269 -54.49 47.70 16.87
C GLY A 269 -54.08 49.11 17.34
N VAL A 270 -52.77 49.40 17.42
CA VAL A 270 -52.28 50.74 17.76
C VAL A 270 -52.62 51.76 16.67
N LYS A 271 -52.55 51.39 15.38
CA LYS A 271 -52.92 52.28 14.27
C LYS A 271 -54.41 52.62 14.29
N ASP A 272 -55.28 51.65 14.56
CA ASP A 272 -56.72 51.86 14.62
C ASP A 272 -57.08 52.86 15.74
N VAL A 273 -56.50 52.70 16.93
CA VAL A 273 -56.68 53.65 18.05
C VAL A 273 -56.12 55.03 17.69
N LYS A 274 -54.97 55.09 17.02
CA LYS A 274 -54.37 56.36 16.57
C LYS A 274 -55.31 57.08 15.60
N GLU A 275 -55.85 56.38 14.61
CA GLU A 275 -56.75 56.96 13.62
C GLU A 275 -58.04 57.50 14.27
N GLN A 276 -58.60 56.76 15.23
CA GLN A 276 -59.74 57.23 16.02
C GLN A 276 -59.44 58.54 16.75
N LEU A 277 -58.27 58.66 17.39
CA LEU A 277 -57.87 59.90 18.06
C LEU A 277 -57.63 61.05 17.09
N GLU A 278 -57.04 60.80 15.92
CA GLU A 278 -56.84 61.83 14.89
C GLU A 278 -58.18 62.36 14.36
N GLN A 279 -59.18 61.49 14.20
CA GLN A 279 -60.55 61.87 13.85
C GLN A 279 -61.21 62.70 14.96
N GLU A 280 -61.10 62.28 16.23
CA GLU A 280 -61.63 63.02 17.39
C GLU A 280 -60.98 64.42 17.51
N ILE A 281 -59.65 64.52 17.36
CA ILE A 281 -58.93 65.81 17.34
C ILE A 281 -59.44 66.71 16.22
N THR A 282 -59.68 66.16 15.03
CA THR A 282 -60.17 66.93 13.88
C THR A 282 -61.58 67.46 14.14
N GLU A 283 -62.45 66.65 14.73
CA GLU A 283 -63.79 67.07 15.12
C GLU A 283 -63.76 68.16 16.21
N LEU A 284 -62.92 67.98 17.24
CA LEU A 284 -62.74 68.98 18.30
C LEU A 284 -62.21 70.31 17.75
N LYS A 285 -61.24 70.29 16.83
CA LYS A 285 -60.73 71.50 16.15
C LYS A 285 -61.82 72.21 15.34
N ARG A 286 -62.67 71.46 14.63
CA ARG A 286 -63.82 72.03 13.89
C ARG A 286 -64.79 72.73 14.86
N ARG A 287 -65.14 72.06 15.96
CA ARG A 287 -66.05 72.63 16.98
C ARG A 287 -65.46 73.88 17.65
N ASP A 288 -64.17 73.87 17.98
CA ASP A 288 -63.48 75.05 18.52
C ASP A 288 -63.54 76.24 17.54
N ALA A 289 -63.38 76.01 16.25
CA ALA A 289 -63.50 77.06 15.22
C ALA A 289 -64.94 77.61 15.12
N GLU A 290 -65.97 76.76 15.18
CA GLU A 290 -67.38 77.18 15.19
C GLU A 290 -67.72 78.02 16.43
N LEU A 291 -67.24 77.61 17.60
CA LEU A 291 -67.40 78.36 18.85
C LEU A 291 -66.70 79.73 18.78
N LYS A 292 -65.48 79.76 18.24
CA LYS A 292 -64.74 81.02 18.02
C LYS A 292 -65.49 81.95 17.07
N GLN A 293 -66.00 81.45 15.95
CA GLN A 293 -66.79 82.27 15.02
C GLN A 293 -68.04 82.83 15.69
N LEU A 294 -68.80 82.01 16.41
CA LEU A 294 -70.00 82.47 17.12
C LEU A 294 -69.66 83.52 18.19
N SER A 295 -68.53 83.36 18.90
CA SER A 295 -68.07 84.34 19.91
C SER A 295 -67.70 85.71 19.34
N LEU A 296 -67.39 85.78 18.03
CA LEU A 296 -67.04 87.01 17.32
C LEU A 296 -68.27 87.73 16.73
N THR A 297 -69.46 87.15 16.84
CA THR A 297 -70.71 87.76 16.34
C THR A 297 -71.13 88.92 17.25
N GLU A 298 -71.04 90.15 16.74
CA GLU A 298 -71.41 91.37 17.50
C GLU A 298 -72.93 91.54 17.69
N ASP A 299 -73.75 90.97 16.81
CA ASP A 299 -75.21 91.02 16.91
C ASP A 299 -75.72 90.04 17.99
N HIS A 300 -76.12 90.59 19.13
CA HIS A 300 -76.64 89.83 20.27
C HIS A 300 -77.84 88.94 19.91
N SER A 301 -78.69 89.33 18.96
CA SER A 301 -79.85 88.55 18.55
C SER A 301 -79.42 87.35 17.70
N GLN A 302 -78.47 87.52 16.78
CA GLN A 302 -77.93 86.42 15.98
C GLN A 302 -77.14 85.42 16.83
N PHE A 303 -76.36 85.90 17.80
CA PHE A 303 -75.67 85.02 18.76
C PHE A 303 -76.66 84.09 19.48
N LEU A 304 -77.73 84.66 20.05
CA LEU A 304 -78.73 83.90 20.81
C LEU A 304 -79.56 82.96 19.93
N LEU A 305 -79.74 83.26 18.65
CA LEU A 305 -80.43 82.37 17.70
C LEU A 305 -79.55 81.19 17.25
N HIS A 306 -78.25 81.41 17.09
CA HIS A 306 -77.32 80.37 16.64
C HIS A 306 -76.78 79.49 17.78
N TYR A 307 -76.65 80.02 19.00
CA TYR A 307 -76.13 79.28 20.15
C TYR A 307 -76.86 77.96 20.47
N PRO A 308 -78.20 77.87 20.46
CA PRO A 308 -78.92 76.62 20.72
C PRO A 308 -78.75 75.55 19.64
N SER A 309 -78.28 75.94 18.45
CA SER A 309 -78.05 75.02 17.33
C SER A 309 -76.72 74.27 17.45
N LEU A 310 -75.86 74.64 18.42
CA LEU A 310 -74.62 73.94 18.69
C LEU A 310 -74.90 72.64 19.46
N PRO A 311 -74.47 71.48 18.95
CA PRO A 311 -74.60 70.22 19.67
C PRO A 311 -73.83 70.28 21.00
N PRO A 312 -74.36 69.71 22.10
CA PRO A 312 -73.60 69.59 23.36
C PRO A 312 -72.29 68.81 23.12
N LEU A 313 -71.20 69.23 23.77
CA LEU A 313 -70.00 68.41 23.84
C LEU A 313 -70.38 67.09 24.51
N ARG A 314 -70.37 65.99 23.74
CA ARG A 314 -70.39 64.66 24.34
C ARG A 314 -69.07 64.48 25.07
N GLU A 315 -69.12 64.07 26.33
CA GLU A 315 -67.95 63.57 27.03
C GLU A 315 -67.37 62.42 26.19
N SER A 316 -66.07 62.49 25.92
CA SER A 316 -65.37 61.45 25.17
C SER A 316 -65.60 60.11 25.86
N THR A 317 -66.21 59.16 25.15
CA THR A 317 -66.43 57.79 25.65
C THR A 317 -65.12 57.06 25.98
N HIS A 318 -63.96 57.62 25.58
CA HIS A 318 -62.63 57.03 25.71
C HIS A 318 -61.74 57.72 26.76
N SER A 319 -62.33 58.43 27.74
CA SER A 319 -61.62 59.10 28.85
C SER A 319 -60.68 58.22 29.71
N SER A 320 -60.54 56.93 29.44
CA SER A 320 -59.46 56.13 30.00
C SER A 320 -58.14 56.49 29.30
N SER A 321 -57.31 57.25 30.00
CA SER A 321 -55.88 57.45 29.70
C SER A 321 -55.30 56.20 29.02
N ILE A 322 -54.86 56.34 27.77
CA ILE A 322 -54.28 55.23 27.00
C ILE A 322 -53.11 54.69 27.80
N ASN A 323 -53.33 53.56 28.46
CA ASN A 323 -52.30 52.90 29.23
C ASN A 323 -51.41 52.20 28.21
N VAL A 324 -50.37 52.90 27.76
CA VAL A 324 -49.33 52.33 26.91
C VAL A 324 -48.64 51.26 27.75
N ARG A 325 -49.09 50.01 27.57
CA ARG A 325 -48.58 48.85 28.29
C ARG A 325 -47.06 48.77 28.09
N PRO A 326 -46.27 48.36 29.12
CA PRO A 326 -44.81 48.34 29.01
C PRO A 326 -44.32 47.47 27.84
N GLN A 327 -43.24 47.92 27.22
CA GLN A 327 -42.62 47.49 25.95
C GLN A 327 -42.13 46.03 25.85
N ARG A 328 -42.52 45.13 26.77
CA ARG A 328 -42.02 43.75 26.85
C ARG A 328 -42.75 42.76 25.92
N TYR A 329 -43.03 43.14 24.67
CA TYR A 329 -43.88 42.32 23.78
C TYR A 329 -43.25 40.97 23.37
N PHE A 330 -41.93 40.83 23.45
CA PHE A 330 -41.23 39.66 22.89
C PHE A 330 -40.05 39.15 23.76
N GLU A 331 -39.86 39.71 24.96
CA GLU A 331 -38.79 39.28 25.87
C GLU A 331 -38.96 37.81 26.27
N ASP A 332 -40.19 37.38 26.54
CA ASP A 332 -40.53 35.99 26.89
C ASP A 332 -40.16 35.00 25.78
N VAL A 333 -40.34 35.41 24.51
CA VAL A 333 -39.97 34.57 23.35
C VAL A 333 -38.45 34.40 23.29
N THR A 334 -37.70 35.46 23.59
CA THR A 334 -36.23 35.43 23.63
C THR A 334 -35.72 34.58 24.79
N ALA A 335 -36.37 34.67 25.96
CA ALA A 335 -36.08 33.83 27.11
C ALA A 335 -36.32 32.34 26.80
N ALA A 336 -37.47 32.00 26.23
CA ALA A 336 -37.82 30.62 25.86
C ALA A 336 -36.86 30.02 24.82
N VAL A 337 -36.45 30.79 23.81
CA VAL A 337 -35.44 30.32 22.82
C VAL A 337 -34.06 30.14 23.48
N SER A 338 -33.72 30.98 24.46
CA SER A 338 -32.46 30.85 25.21
C SER A 338 -32.44 29.61 26.11
N GLU A 339 -33.57 29.27 26.73
CA GLU A 339 -33.74 28.04 27.51
C GLU A 339 -33.60 26.79 26.62
N LEU A 340 -34.28 26.77 25.45
CA LEU A 340 -34.16 25.69 24.47
C LEU A 340 -32.69 25.46 24.03
N ARG A 341 -31.95 26.55 23.82
CA ARG A 341 -30.50 26.46 23.51
C ARG A 341 -29.73 25.78 24.64
N GLY A 342 -30.02 26.11 25.90
CA GLY A 342 -29.39 25.49 27.07
C GLY A 342 -29.64 23.98 27.10
N ILE A 343 -30.89 23.56 26.95
CA ILE A 343 -31.29 22.14 26.91
C ILE A 343 -30.54 21.39 25.78
N LEU A 344 -30.49 21.97 24.57
CA LEU A 344 -29.77 21.35 23.45
C LEU A 344 -28.26 21.22 23.74
N GLN A 345 -27.65 22.21 24.38
CA GLN A 345 -26.23 22.16 24.76
C GLN A 345 -25.95 21.07 25.81
N ASP A 346 -26.84 20.90 26.78
CA ASP A 346 -26.71 19.85 27.80
C ASP A 346 -26.82 18.45 27.19
N ILE A 347 -27.83 18.21 26.34
CA ILE A 347 -28.00 16.93 25.65
C ILE A 347 -26.77 16.60 24.80
N LEU A 348 -26.24 17.56 24.04
CA LEU A 348 -25.07 17.33 23.20
C LEU A 348 -23.80 17.00 24.02
N ARG A 349 -23.65 17.58 25.21
CA ARG A 349 -22.51 17.31 26.10
C ARG A 349 -22.54 15.89 26.66
N GLU A 350 -23.69 15.41 27.09
CA GLU A 350 -23.82 14.08 27.70
C GLU A 350 -23.74 12.95 26.68
N SER A 351 -24.37 13.12 25.51
CA SER A 351 -24.54 12.07 24.52
C SER A 351 -23.26 11.65 23.77
N LEU A 352 -22.29 12.57 23.61
CA LEU A 352 -21.10 12.34 22.76
C LEU A 352 -19.94 11.61 23.46
N THR A 353 -20.07 11.30 24.75
CA THR A 353 -18.99 10.65 25.53
C THR A 353 -18.90 9.13 25.34
N ALA A 354 -19.87 8.51 24.68
CA ALA A 354 -19.93 7.07 24.44
C ALA A 354 -19.40 6.68 23.03
N THR A 355 -18.12 6.90 22.77
CA THR A 355 -17.43 6.40 21.55
C THR A 355 -16.35 5.41 21.92
N HIS A 356 -16.73 4.28 22.51
CA HIS A 356 -15.84 3.13 22.63
C HIS A 356 -16.17 2.15 21.51
N VAL A 357 -15.45 2.25 20.39
CA VAL A 357 -15.54 1.26 19.31
C VAL A 357 -14.63 0.10 19.69
N ASP A 358 -15.22 -1.00 20.13
CA ASP A 358 -14.49 -2.24 20.43
C ASP A 358 -14.11 -2.94 19.12
N VAL A 359 -13.02 -2.48 18.49
CA VAL A 359 -12.38 -3.18 17.38
C VAL A 359 -11.38 -4.18 17.96
N SER A 360 -11.89 -5.21 18.61
CA SER A 360 -11.05 -6.34 19.01
C SER A 360 -10.77 -7.22 17.78
N LEU A 361 -9.49 -7.31 17.41
CA LEU A 361 -8.99 -8.36 16.51
C LEU A 361 -9.40 -9.74 17.06
N PRO A 362 -9.49 -10.80 16.24
CA PRO A 362 -9.59 -12.15 16.77
C PRO A 362 -8.39 -12.40 17.68
N GLU A 363 -8.61 -12.41 19.00
CA GLU A 363 -7.55 -12.73 19.96
C GLU A 363 -7.04 -14.14 19.62
N PRO A 364 -5.71 -14.36 19.63
CA PRO A 364 -5.17 -15.69 19.41
C PRO A 364 -5.78 -16.66 20.41
N GLU A 365 -6.17 -17.87 19.95
CA GLU A 365 -6.70 -18.90 20.85
C GLU A 365 -5.81 -19.02 22.09
N PRO A 366 -6.36 -18.97 23.31
CA PRO A 366 -5.57 -19.01 24.54
C PRO A 366 -4.76 -20.33 24.60
N LYS A 367 -3.44 -20.23 24.61
CA LYS A 367 -2.52 -21.39 24.61
C LYS A 367 -1.93 -21.67 25.98
N SER A 368 -2.04 -20.73 26.91
CA SER A 368 -1.50 -20.81 28.26
C SER A 368 -2.60 -20.77 29.32
N ARG A 369 -2.33 -21.35 30.49
CA ARG A 369 -3.24 -21.25 31.65
C ARG A 369 -3.49 -19.79 32.07
N ALA A 370 -2.53 -18.89 31.87
CA ALA A 370 -2.69 -17.48 32.17
C ALA A 370 -3.70 -16.82 31.22
N ASP A 371 -3.66 -17.20 29.94
CA ASP A 371 -4.59 -16.71 28.91
C ASP A 371 -6.02 -17.17 29.22
N PHE A 372 -6.22 -18.40 29.71
CA PHE A 372 -7.56 -18.84 30.14
C PHE A 372 -8.08 -18.13 31.40
N LEU A 373 -7.18 -17.66 32.26
CA LEU A 373 -7.56 -16.96 33.50
C LEU A 373 -8.03 -15.53 33.24
N SER A 374 -7.64 -14.89 32.12
CA SER A 374 -8.15 -13.56 31.74
C SER A 374 -9.66 -13.59 31.42
N TYR A 375 -10.19 -14.74 30.97
CA TYR A 375 -11.63 -14.95 30.75
C TYR A 375 -12.37 -15.46 31.99
N SER A 376 -11.70 -15.60 33.14
CA SER A 376 -12.37 -16.04 34.37
C SER A 376 -13.30 -14.94 34.90
N ARG A 377 -14.60 -15.21 34.90
CA ARG A 377 -15.59 -14.38 35.58
C ARG A 377 -16.14 -15.11 36.79
N GLN A 378 -16.15 -14.43 37.93
CA GLN A 378 -16.77 -14.95 39.15
C GLN A 378 -18.29 -14.91 38.97
N ILE A 379 -18.92 -16.08 38.83
CA ILE A 379 -20.37 -16.19 38.77
C ILE A 379 -20.91 -16.17 40.21
N THR A 380 -21.44 -15.03 40.64
CA THR A 380 -22.29 -14.93 41.83
C THR A 380 -23.72 -15.29 41.45
N LEU A 381 -24.20 -16.43 41.95
CA LEU A 381 -25.59 -16.85 41.79
C LEU A 381 -26.46 -16.15 42.85
N ASP A 382 -27.57 -15.55 42.41
CA ASP A 382 -28.60 -15.01 43.31
C ASP A 382 -29.23 -16.16 44.12
N PRO A 383 -29.15 -16.12 45.48
CA PRO A 383 -29.72 -17.14 46.35
C PRO A 383 -31.23 -17.38 46.16
N ASN A 384 -31.96 -16.38 45.63
CA ASN A 384 -33.42 -16.43 45.49
C ASN A 384 -33.91 -17.04 44.17
N THR A 385 -33.07 -17.07 43.13
CA THR A 385 -33.40 -17.68 41.83
C THR A 385 -32.65 -18.99 41.54
N ALA A 386 -31.55 -19.26 42.24
CA ALA A 386 -30.77 -20.47 42.01
C ALA A 386 -31.34 -21.67 42.78
N ARG A 387 -31.91 -22.65 42.06
CA ARG A 387 -32.16 -24.00 42.61
C ARG A 387 -30.84 -24.61 43.07
N LYS A 388 -30.59 -24.66 44.38
CA LYS A 388 -29.37 -25.22 44.99
C LYS A 388 -29.06 -26.62 44.46
N PRO A 389 -28.00 -26.84 43.68
CA PRO A 389 -27.37 -28.15 43.59
C PRO A 389 -26.26 -28.17 44.64
N VAL A 390 -26.33 -29.10 45.59
CA VAL A 390 -25.18 -29.38 46.47
C VAL A 390 -24.11 -30.03 45.59
N ILE A 391 -23.07 -29.27 45.24
CA ILE A 391 -21.92 -29.78 44.48
C ILE A 391 -20.89 -30.30 45.48
N GLN A 392 -20.79 -31.62 45.63
CA GLN A 392 -19.68 -32.26 46.34
C GLN A 392 -18.65 -32.76 45.34
N VAL A 393 -17.50 -32.09 45.26
CA VAL A 393 -16.38 -32.52 44.41
C VAL A 393 -15.50 -33.50 45.17
N ARG A 394 -15.54 -34.78 44.78
CA ARG A 394 -14.44 -35.72 45.06
C ARG A 394 -13.73 -36.07 43.75
N ARG A 395 -12.39 -36.07 43.82
CA ARG A 395 -11.45 -36.14 42.70
C ARG A 395 -11.71 -37.37 41.81
N LYS A 396 -11.66 -37.10 40.49
CA LYS A 396 -11.68 -37.99 39.31
C LYS A 396 -13.06 -38.24 38.71
N ARG A 397 -13.26 -37.54 37.57
CA ARG A 397 -14.19 -37.73 36.43
C ARG A 397 -15.32 -38.74 36.62
N ILE A 398 -16.56 -38.23 36.71
CA ILE A 398 -17.79 -38.59 35.96
C ILE A 398 -18.93 -37.73 36.56
N VAL A 399 -19.68 -36.99 35.73
CA VAL A 399 -20.89 -36.27 36.16
C VAL A 399 -22.09 -37.15 35.83
N ARG A 400 -22.86 -37.57 36.86
CA ARG A 400 -24.18 -38.19 36.69
C ARG A 400 -25.26 -37.19 37.12
N GLN A 401 -26.19 -36.91 36.23
CA GLN A 401 -27.40 -36.13 36.52
C GLN A 401 -28.48 -37.08 37.05
N ILE A 402 -28.93 -36.89 38.29
CA ILE A 402 -30.12 -37.56 38.81
C ILE A 402 -31.26 -36.55 38.77
N GLN A 403 -32.26 -36.78 37.91
CA GLN A 403 -33.53 -36.06 37.96
C GLN A 403 -34.40 -36.67 39.07
N ARG A 404 -34.79 -35.87 40.06
CA ARG A 404 -36.01 -36.12 40.84
C ARG A 404 -37.06 -35.09 40.44
N LEU A 405 -38.23 -35.59 40.07
CA LEU A 405 -39.44 -34.79 39.82
C LEU A 405 -39.86 -34.06 41.11
N PRO A 406 -40.33 -32.80 41.04
CA PRO A 406 -40.84 -32.10 42.21
C PRO A 406 -42.23 -32.64 42.60
N SER A 407 -42.40 -32.95 43.88
CA SER A 407 -43.70 -33.06 44.53
C SER A 407 -44.28 -31.66 44.75
N TYR A 408 -45.52 -31.46 44.31
CA TYR A 408 -46.35 -30.30 44.63
C TYR A 408 -46.70 -30.24 46.13
N SER A 409 -46.80 -29.03 46.68
CA SER A 409 -47.78 -28.70 47.72
C SER A 409 -48.18 -27.22 47.67
N ASP A 410 -49.47 -27.00 47.88
CA ASP A 410 -50.29 -25.81 47.67
C ASP A 410 -50.22 -24.68 48.72
N HIS A 411 -50.91 -23.58 48.34
CA HIS A 411 -51.58 -22.52 49.13
C HIS A 411 -50.77 -21.23 49.43
N ALA A 412 -51.17 -20.08 48.84
CA ALA A 412 -52.21 -19.09 49.23
C ALA A 412 -51.60 -18.02 50.18
N GLU A 413 -51.80 -16.70 50.07
CA GLU A 413 -53.00 -15.92 49.81
C GLU A 413 -52.60 -14.45 49.52
N GLU A 414 -53.39 -13.75 48.70
CA GLU A 414 -53.43 -12.28 48.61
C GLU A 414 -54.15 -11.70 49.84
N ASP A 415 -53.68 -10.58 50.40
CA ASP A 415 -54.56 -9.47 50.81
C ASP A 415 -53.75 -8.30 51.38
N ALA A 416 -53.97 -7.09 50.85
CA ALA A 416 -54.24 -5.89 51.64
C ALA A 416 -54.67 -4.74 50.72
N THR A 417 -55.89 -4.29 50.98
CA THR A 417 -56.63 -3.17 50.42
C THR A 417 -56.20 -1.82 51.02
N SER A 418 -56.57 -0.75 50.30
CA SER A 418 -56.55 0.70 50.61
C SER A 418 -55.24 1.47 50.43
#